data_AF-A0A377DMU8-F1
#
_entry.id   AF-A0A377DMU8-F1
#
_cell.length_a   1.000
_cell.length_b   1.000
_cell.length_c   1.000
_cell.angle_alpha   90.00
_cell.angle_beta   90.00
_cell.angle_gamma   90.00
#
_symmetry.space_group_name_H-M   'P 1'
#
loop_
_entity.id
_entity.type
_entity.pdbx_description
1 polymer ?
#
loop_
_entity_poly.entity_id
_entity_poly.type
_entity_poly.pdbx_seq_one_letter_code
_entity_poly.pdbx_strand_id
1 'polypeptide(L)'
;MTVRVAINGFGRIGRNVVRALYESGRRAEITVVAINELADAAGMAHLLKYDTSHGRFAWEVRQERDQLFVGDDAIRVLHERSLQSLPWRELGVDVVLDCTGVYGSREHGEAHIAAGAKKVLFHILAVTISTRPLFTASIRINFVRNTASFLTLPVPRIA
;
A
#
# COMPACT_ATOMS: atom_id res chain seq x y z
N MET A 1 -2.52 -3.32 18.34
CA MET A 1 -3.48 -3.37 17.22
C MET A 1 -2.69 -3.37 15.93
N THR A 2 -3.01 -4.28 15.01
CA THR A 2 -2.36 -4.40 13.70
C THR A 2 -3.04 -3.47 12.70
N VAL A 3 -2.26 -2.72 11.93
CA VAL A 3 -2.77 -1.76 10.93
C VAL A 3 -3.11 -2.50 9.65
N ARG A 4 -4.35 -2.35 9.17
CA ARG A 4 -4.83 -2.96 7.93
C ARG A 4 -4.55 -2.04 6.75
N VAL A 5 -3.70 -2.49 5.83
CA VAL A 5 -3.24 -1.70 4.69
C VAL A 5 -3.79 -2.26 3.39
N ALA A 6 -4.29 -1.39 2.52
CA ALA A 6 -4.55 -1.72 1.12
C ALA A 6 -3.54 -1.02 0.22
N ILE A 7 -3.17 -1.66 -0.89
CA ILE A 7 -2.26 -1.09 -1.88
C ILE A 7 -3.05 -0.85 -3.17
N ASN A 8 -3.08 0.40 -3.64
CA ASN A 8 -3.65 0.73 -4.95
C ASN A 8 -2.50 0.93 -5.95
N GLY A 9 -2.40 0.06 -6.95
CA GLY A 9 -1.27 -0.03 -7.87
C GLY A 9 -0.18 -0.99 -7.38
N PHE A 10 0.00 -2.10 -8.09
CA PHE A 10 0.97 -3.16 -7.78
C PHE A 10 2.15 -3.19 -8.77
N GLY A 11 2.59 -1.99 -9.14
CA GLY A 11 3.84 -1.77 -9.87
C GLY A 11 5.08 -2.05 -9.03
N ARG A 12 6.23 -1.50 -9.46
CA ARG A 12 7.52 -1.72 -8.76
C ARG A 12 7.45 -1.34 -7.27
N ILE A 13 6.82 -0.22 -6.96
CA ILE A 13 6.72 0.29 -5.58
C ILE A 13 5.79 -0.59 -4.73
N GLY A 14 4.57 -0.88 -5.22
CA GLY A 14 3.62 -1.72 -4.48
C GLY A 14 4.19 -3.10 -4.14
N ARG A 15 4.87 -3.74 -5.11
CA ARG A 15 5.55 -5.02 -4.88
C ARG A 15 6.69 -4.92 -3.87
N ASN A 16 7.50 -3.88 -3.96
CA ASN A 16 8.59 -3.65 -3.03
C ASN A 16 8.11 -3.38 -1.61
N VAL A 17 6.96 -2.72 -1.43
CA VAL A 17 6.35 -2.50 -0.11
C VAL A 17 5.93 -3.83 0.52
N VAL A 18 5.27 -4.71 -0.25
CA VAL A 18 4.96 -6.07 0.23
C VAL A 18 6.25 -6.80 0.56
N ARG A 19 7.23 -6.83 -0.34
CA ARG A 19 8.51 -7.49 -0.08
C ARG A 19 9.18 -7.01 1.22
N ALA A 20 9.30 -5.69 1.39
CA ALA A 20 9.90 -5.08 2.57
C ALA A 20 9.14 -5.42 3.87
N LEU A 21 7.80 -5.47 3.82
CA LEU A 21 7.00 -5.85 4.99
C LEU A 21 7.31 -7.28 5.46
N TYR A 22 7.43 -8.22 4.52
CA TYR A 22 7.68 -9.63 4.83
C TYR A 22 9.14 -9.88 5.23
N GLU A 23 10.09 -9.21 4.58
CA GLU A 23 11.53 -9.34 4.88
C GLU A 23 11.93 -8.62 6.17
N SER A 24 11.23 -7.56 6.56
CA SER A 24 11.49 -6.85 7.82
C SER A 24 10.85 -7.52 9.05
N GLY A 25 10.03 -8.56 8.87
CA GLY A 25 9.37 -9.26 9.98
C GLY A 25 8.25 -8.47 10.66
N ARG A 26 7.77 -7.36 10.07
CA ARG A 26 6.80 -6.44 10.68
C ARG A 26 5.33 -6.83 10.46
N ARG A 27 5.08 -8.08 10.07
CA ARG A 27 3.74 -8.62 9.78
C ARG A 27 2.80 -8.60 11.00
N ALA A 28 3.34 -8.60 12.22
CA ALA A 28 2.56 -8.46 13.44
C ALA A 28 1.99 -7.02 13.62
N GLU A 29 2.67 -6.02 13.05
CA GLU A 29 2.27 -4.61 13.14
C GLU A 29 1.40 -4.17 11.96
N ILE A 30 1.67 -4.70 10.76
CA ILE A 30 1.03 -4.29 9.50
C ILE A 30 0.59 -5.52 8.73
N THR A 31 -0.67 -5.54 8.30
CA THR A 31 -1.24 -6.59 7.44
C THR A 31 -1.75 -5.98 6.15
N VAL A 32 -1.33 -6.53 5.01
CA VAL A 32 -1.87 -6.15 3.70
C VAL A 32 -3.14 -6.95 3.48
N VAL A 33 -4.29 -6.27 3.41
CA VAL A 33 -5.59 -6.92 3.29
C VAL A 33 -6.07 -7.00 1.84
N ALA A 34 -5.67 -6.04 1.02
CA ALA A 34 -6.07 -5.99 -0.38
C ALA A 34 -5.04 -5.25 -1.26
N ILE A 35 -5.00 -5.66 -2.52
CA ILE A 35 -4.23 -5.03 -3.59
C ILE A 35 -5.19 -4.77 -4.75
N ASN A 36 -5.27 -3.52 -5.21
CA ASN A 36 -5.95 -3.18 -6.45
C ASN A 36 -4.93 -2.96 -7.56
N GLU A 37 -5.08 -3.65 -8.68
CA GLU A 37 -4.22 -3.52 -9.86
C GLU A 37 -5.01 -3.90 -11.11
N LEU A 38 -4.76 -3.27 -12.25
CA LEU A 38 -5.46 -3.56 -13.51
C LEU A 38 -4.80 -4.68 -14.30
N ALA A 39 -3.52 -4.95 -14.04
CA ALA A 39 -2.78 -6.07 -14.63
C ALA A 39 -3.29 -7.42 -14.10
N ASP A 40 -3.00 -8.47 -14.86
CA ASP A 40 -3.36 -9.85 -14.52
C ASP A 40 -2.69 -10.35 -13.22
N ALA A 41 -3.46 -11.04 -12.39
CA ALA A 41 -3.04 -11.50 -11.06
C ALA A 41 -1.91 -12.54 -11.12
N ALA A 42 -1.88 -13.41 -12.14
CA ALA A 42 -0.79 -14.38 -12.29
C ALA A 42 0.53 -13.67 -12.64
N GLY A 43 0.46 -12.65 -13.50
CA GLY A 43 1.59 -11.76 -13.79
C GLY A 43 2.11 -11.04 -12.53
N MET A 44 1.21 -10.50 -11.71
CA MET A 44 1.56 -9.87 -10.43
C MET A 44 2.30 -10.81 -9.48
N ALA A 45 1.80 -12.03 -9.32
CA ALA A 45 2.41 -13.05 -8.47
C ALA A 45 3.81 -13.42 -8.95
N HIS A 46 3.97 -13.62 -10.26
CA HIS A 46 5.26 -13.91 -10.87
C HIS A 46 6.26 -12.77 -10.63
N LEU A 47 5.86 -11.52 -10.88
CA LEU A 47 6.71 -10.33 -10.68
C LEU A 47 7.01 -10.02 -9.22
N LEU A 48 6.16 -10.46 -8.29
CA LEU A 48 6.47 -10.39 -6.87
C LEU A 48 7.56 -11.40 -6.50
N LYS A 49 7.44 -12.64 -7.01
CA LYS A 49 8.39 -13.72 -6.74
C LYS A 49 9.75 -13.50 -7.39
N TYR A 50 9.78 -12.96 -8.60
CA TYR A 50 10.99 -12.75 -9.38
C TYR A 50 11.16 -11.27 -9.73
N ASP A 51 12.13 -10.63 -9.09
CA ASP A 51 12.50 -9.24 -9.38
C ASP A 51 13.96 -9.21 -9.83
N THR A 52 14.27 -8.46 -10.89
CA THR A 52 15.63 -8.39 -11.44
C THR A 52 16.59 -7.56 -10.58
N SER A 53 16.07 -6.61 -9.81
CA SER A 53 16.86 -5.72 -8.95
C SER A 53 17.04 -6.31 -7.55
N HIS A 54 15.99 -6.92 -6.99
CA HIS A 54 15.99 -7.47 -5.62
C HIS A 54 16.09 -9.00 -5.57
N GLY A 55 16.17 -9.66 -6.72
CA GLY A 55 16.27 -11.11 -6.82
C GLY A 55 14.98 -11.83 -6.43
N ARG A 56 15.12 -13.11 -6.11
CA ARG A 56 14.00 -14.00 -5.76
C ARG A 56 13.47 -13.68 -4.38
N PHE A 57 12.15 -13.49 -4.26
CA PHE A 57 11.50 -13.31 -2.98
C PHE A 57 11.51 -14.61 -2.18
N ALA A 58 11.93 -14.55 -0.91
CA ALA A 58 12.11 -15.73 -0.07
C ALA A 58 10.78 -16.46 0.21
N TRP A 59 9.70 -15.71 0.40
CA TRP A 59 8.39 -16.23 0.77
C TRP A 59 7.72 -16.98 -0.39
N GLU A 60 6.95 -18.01 -0.06
CA GLU A 60 6.08 -18.66 -1.03
C GLU A 60 5.05 -17.65 -1.56
N VAL A 61 4.86 -17.61 -2.87
CA VAL A 61 3.85 -16.77 -3.51
C VAL A 61 2.99 -17.68 -4.37
N ARG A 62 1.70 -17.70 -4.10
CA ARG A 62 0.69 -18.44 -4.88
C ARG A 62 -0.46 -17.49 -5.20
N GLN A 63 -1.08 -17.69 -6.36
CA GLN A 63 -2.27 -16.94 -6.73
C GLN A 63 -3.38 -17.94 -7.04
N GLU A 64 -4.56 -17.71 -6.46
CA GLU A 64 -5.75 -18.50 -6.71
C GLU A 64 -6.94 -17.55 -6.83
N ARG A 65 -7.57 -17.52 -8.01
CA ARG A 65 -8.71 -16.62 -8.32
C ARG A 65 -8.38 -15.17 -7.95
N ASP A 66 -9.21 -14.53 -7.11
CA ASP A 66 -9.04 -13.15 -6.69
C ASP A 66 -8.22 -13.02 -5.40
N GLN A 67 -7.34 -13.99 -5.12
CA GLN A 67 -6.47 -13.98 -3.94
C GLN A 67 -5.01 -14.23 -4.31
N LEU A 68 -4.14 -13.45 -3.67
CA LEU A 68 -2.69 -13.61 -3.67
C LEU A 68 -2.27 -14.08 -2.28
N PHE A 69 -1.67 -15.26 -2.22
CA PHE A 69 -1.12 -15.84 -1.01
C PHE A 69 0.38 -15.54 -0.94
N VAL A 70 0.81 -15.02 0.21
CA VAL A 70 2.23 -14.80 0.51
C VAL A 70 2.54 -15.44 1.85
N GLY A 71 3.21 -16.60 1.82
CA GLY A 71 3.27 -17.49 2.97
C GLY A 71 1.86 -17.91 3.41
N ASP A 72 1.53 -17.64 4.67
CA ASP A 72 0.21 -17.97 5.26
C ASP A 72 -0.83 -16.85 5.10
N ASP A 73 -0.42 -15.69 4.59
CA ASP A 73 -1.28 -14.52 4.50
C ASP A 73 -2.06 -14.52 3.17
N ALA A 74 -3.38 -14.33 3.24
CA ALA A 74 -4.25 -14.21 2.08
C ALA A 74 -4.58 -12.74 1.81
N ILE A 75 -4.23 -12.26 0.63
CA ILE A 75 -4.43 -10.88 0.20
C ILE A 75 -5.45 -10.85 -0.93
N ARG A 76 -6.53 -10.07 -0.77
CA ARG A 76 -7.54 -9.95 -1.82
C ARG A 76 -7.01 -9.12 -3.00
N VAL A 77 -7.18 -9.61 -4.22
CA VAL A 77 -6.83 -8.88 -5.45
C VAL A 77 -8.11 -8.28 -6.02
N LEU A 78 -8.04 -7.02 -6.44
CA LEU A 78 -9.10 -6.24 -7.05
C LEU A 78 -8.61 -5.67 -8.38
N HIS A 79 -9.53 -5.48 -9.33
CA HIS A 79 -9.24 -4.97 -10.67
C HIS A 79 -10.11 -3.76 -11.01
N GLU A 80 -10.26 -2.84 -10.05
CA GLU A 80 -11.13 -1.67 -10.17
C GLU A 80 -10.38 -0.47 -10.76
N ARG A 81 -10.96 0.14 -11.80
CA ARG A 81 -10.43 1.36 -12.43
C ARG A 81 -10.84 2.63 -11.71
N SER A 82 -11.97 2.60 -11.02
CA SER A 82 -12.57 3.77 -10.39
C SER A 82 -12.32 3.73 -8.89
N LEU A 83 -11.92 4.87 -8.31
CA LEU A 83 -11.69 4.96 -6.86
C LEU A 83 -12.97 4.71 -6.04
N GLN A 84 -14.12 5.03 -6.62
CA GLN A 84 -15.43 4.91 -5.96
C GLN A 84 -15.92 3.46 -5.89
N SER A 85 -15.46 2.60 -6.79
CA SER A 85 -15.81 1.17 -6.82
C SER A 85 -15.03 0.36 -5.78
N LEU A 86 -14.01 0.94 -5.15
CA LEU A 86 -13.13 0.21 -4.25
C LEU A 86 -13.80 -0.07 -2.90
N PRO A 87 -13.91 -1.33 -2.45
CA PRO A 87 -14.65 -1.70 -1.25
C PRO A 87 -13.82 -1.55 0.04
N TRP A 88 -13.15 -0.40 0.23
CA TRP A 88 -12.27 -0.17 1.39
C TRP A 88 -12.98 -0.26 2.74
N ARG A 89 -14.24 0.20 2.79
CA ARG A 89 -15.09 0.10 3.98
C ARG A 89 -15.31 -1.35 4.38
N GLU A 90 -15.72 -2.19 3.43
CA GLU A 90 -16.04 -3.61 3.64
C GLU A 90 -14.79 -4.39 4.06
N LEU A 91 -13.65 -4.03 3.48
CA LEU A 91 -12.36 -4.65 3.77
C LEU A 91 -11.71 -4.11 5.06
N GLY A 92 -12.34 -3.15 5.74
CA GLY A 92 -11.86 -2.57 6.99
C GLY A 92 -10.46 -1.96 6.85
N VAL A 93 -10.20 -1.24 5.76
CA VAL A 93 -8.88 -0.66 5.47
C VAL A 93 -8.63 0.56 6.35
N ASP A 94 -7.50 0.56 7.06
CA ASP A 94 -7.06 1.73 7.84
C ASP A 94 -6.27 2.70 6.97
N VAL A 95 -5.34 2.19 6.16
CA VAL A 95 -4.46 3.01 5.34
C VAL A 95 -4.44 2.47 3.91
N VAL A 96 -4.69 3.34 2.95
CA VAL A 96 -4.42 3.04 1.54
C VAL A 96 -3.06 3.62 1.17
N LEU A 97 -2.21 2.78 0.59
CA LEU A 97 -1.00 3.21 -0.08
C LEU A 97 -1.26 3.25 -1.58
N ASP A 98 -1.38 4.45 -2.15
CA ASP A 98 -1.53 4.63 -3.58
C ASP A 98 -0.16 4.75 -4.26
N CYS A 99 0.14 3.73 -5.05
CA CYS A 99 1.34 3.53 -5.84
C CYS A 99 1.06 3.55 -7.34
N THR A 100 -0.13 3.98 -7.77
CA THR A 100 -0.51 4.00 -9.20
C THR A 100 0.29 5.03 -10.00
N GLY A 101 0.68 6.14 -9.35
CA GLY A 101 1.27 7.31 -10.01
C GLY A 101 0.27 8.13 -10.83
N VAL A 102 -1.00 7.73 -10.88
CA VAL A 102 -2.08 8.45 -11.56
C VAL A 102 -2.74 9.44 -10.61
N TYR A 103 -2.88 9.06 -9.34
CA TYR A 103 -3.52 9.86 -8.32
C TYR A 103 -2.49 10.52 -7.41
N GLY A 104 -2.76 11.77 -6.99
CA GLY A 104 -1.93 12.49 -6.02
C GLY A 104 -2.46 13.84 -5.58
N SER A 105 -3.74 14.11 -5.80
CA SER A 105 -4.40 15.36 -5.40
C SER A 105 -5.22 15.16 -4.13
N ARG A 106 -5.70 16.27 -3.55
CA ARG A 106 -6.55 16.21 -2.36
C ARG A 106 -7.84 15.46 -2.62
N GLU A 107 -8.45 15.76 -3.76
CA GLU A 107 -9.73 15.21 -4.21
C GLU A 107 -9.62 13.69 -4.39
N HIS A 108 -8.50 13.20 -4.92
CA HIS A 108 -8.25 11.76 -5.03
C HIS A 108 -8.14 11.09 -3.66
N GLY A 109 -7.48 11.73 -2.69
CA GLY A 109 -7.40 11.23 -1.32
C GLY A 109 -8.77 11.19 -0.64
N GLU A 110 -9.59 12.21 -0.85
CA GLU A 110 -10.97 12.27 -0.38
C GLU A 110 -11.84 11.17 -1.00
N ALA A 111 -11.61 10.82 -2.27
CA ALA A 111 -12.31 9.70 -2.90
C ALA A 111 -12.00 8.34 -2.24
N HIS A 112 -10.73 8.07 -1.90
CA HIS A 112 -10.37 6.88 -1.12
C HIS A 112 -10.98 6.86 0.28
N ILE A 113 -11.05 8.02 0.94
CA ILE A 113 -11.69 8.16 2.26
C ILE A 113 -13.20 7.92 2.14
N ALA A 114 -13.84 8.45 1.11
CA ALA A 114 -15.25 8.22 0.82
C ALA A 114 -15.55 6.73 0.59
N ALA A 115 -14.67 6.03 -0.12
CA ALA A 115 -14.70 4.57 -0.30
C ALA A 115 -14.48 3.77 1.00
N GLY A 116 -14.03 4.41 2.08
CA GLY A 116 -14.02 3.88 3.44
C GLY A 116 -12.65 3.72 4.09
N ALA A 117 -11.57 4.15 3.45
CA ALA A 117 -10.26 4.19 4.07
C ALA A 117 -10.18 5.28 5.16
N LYS A 118 -9.43 5.06 6.23
CA LYS A 118 -9.25 6.11 7.26
C LYS A 118 -8.18 7.13 6.88
N LYS A 119 -7.14 6.70 6.17
CA LYS A 119 -6.01 7.52 5.72
C LYS A 119 -5.50 7.06 4.36
N VAL A 120 -4.85 7.98 3.65
CA VAL A 120 -4.28 7.73 2.32
C VAL A 120 -2.87 8.29 2.27
N LEU A 121 -1.96 7.51 1.70
CA LEU A 121 -0.57 7.88 1.41
C LEU A 121 -0.31 7.72 -0.08
N PHE A 122 0.09 8.81 -0.74
CA PHE A 122 0.51 8.78 -2.14
C PHE A 122 2.03 8.59 -2.22
N HIS A 123 2.51 7.71 -3.11
CA HIS A 123 3.94 7.48 -3.28
C HIS A 123 4.66 8.64 -4.01
N ILE A 124 3.98 9.30 -4.96
CA ILE A 124 4.59 10.31 -5.85
C ILE A 124 4.85 11.66 -5.17
N LEU A 125 4.12 11.97 -4.09
CA LEU A 125 4.26 13.19 -3.30
C LEU A 125 3.95 12.82 -1.85
N ALA A 126 4.79 13.25 -0.90
CA ALA A 126 4.57 13.04 0.54
C ALA A 126 3.42 13.91 1.10
N VAL A 127 2.26 13.89 0.43
CA VAL A 127 1.02 14.53 0.89
C VAL A 127 0.21 13.46 1.61
N THR A 128 0.24 13.49 2.94
CA THR A 128 -0.62 12.66 3.79
C THR A 128 -1.93 13.39 4.02
N ILE A 129 -3.06 12.81 3.65
CA ILE A 129 -4.40 13.36 3.92
C ILE A 129 -5.01 12.53 5.05
N SER A 130 -5.26 13.19 6.18
CA SER A 130 -5.81 12.60 7.40
C SER A 130 -7.09 13.33 7.76
N THR A 131 -8.14 12.59 8.14
CA THR A 131 -9.44 13.13 8.59
C THR A 131 -9.38 13.81 9.97
N ARG A 132 -8.22 13.79 10.65
CA ARG A 132 -7.95 14.54 11.88
C ARG A 132 -7.12 15.79 11.58
N PRO A 133 -7.45 16.96 12.16
CA PRO A 133 -6.63 18.15 12.00
C PRO A 133 -5.30 17.96 12.72
N LEU A 134 -4.22 18.30 12.03
CA LEU A 134 -2.81 18.28 12.45
C LEU A 134 -2.11 16.90 12.40
N PHE A 135 -0.85 16.95 11.95
CA PHE A 135 0.13 15.88 11.68
C PHE A 135 0.14 15.29 10.26
N THR A 136 0.95 15.92 9.40
CA THR A 136 1.58 15.23 8.26
C THR A 136 2.69 14.33 8.81
N ALA A 137 2.49 13.01 8.79
CA ALA A 137 3.54 12.05 9.10
C ALA A 137 4.15 11.56 7.78
N SER A 138 5.34 12.03 7.45
CA SER A 138 6.08 11.49 6.31
C SER A 138 6.72 10.17 6.72
N ILE A 139 6.23 9.05 6.17
CA ILE A 139 6.92 7.77 6.29
C ILE A 139 8.06 7.78 5.26
N ARG A 140 9.28 8.07 5.71
CA ARG A 140 10.48 7.88 4.89
C ARG A 140 10.92 6.43 5.04
N ILE A 141 10.48 5.56 4.13
CA ILE A 141 10.96 4.17 4.06
C ILE A 141 12.34 4.22 3.41
N ASN A 142 13.39 4.08 4.22
CA ASN A 142 14.76 4.11 3.72
C ASN A 142 15.12 2.70 3.21
N PHE A 143 14.78 2.41 1.95
CA PHE A 143 14.90 1.07 1.34
C PHE A 143 16.31 0.48 1.39
N VAL A 144 17.36 1.31 1.44
CA VAL A 144 18.76 0.87 1.48
C VAL A 144 19.23 0.46 2.88
N ARG A 145 18.61 1.02 3.93
CA ARG A 145 19.06 0.82 5.33
C ARG A 145 18.12 -0.05 6.16
N ASN A 146 17.09 -0.63 5.54
CA ASN A 146 16.06 -1.46 6.20
C ASN A 146 15.54 -0.86 7.53
N THR A 147 15.39 0.46 7.57
CA THR A 147 14.95 1.23 8.74
C THR A 147 13.78 2.10 8.32
N ALA A 148 12.67 1.99 9.05
CA ALA A 148 11.55 2.91 8.94
C ALA A 148 11.72 3.98 10.02
N SER A 149 11.86 5.24 9.63
CA SER A 149 11.92 6.37 10.56
C SER A 149 10.67 7.23 10.37
N PHE A 150 9.88 7.35 11.43
CA PHE A 150 8.80 8.34 11.48
C PHE A 150 9.44 9.71 11.71
N LEU A 151 9.46 10.54 10.67
CA LEU A 151 9.85 11.95 10.78
C LEU A 151 8.56 12.77 10.87
N THR A 152 8.27 13.25 12.07
CA THR A 152 7.32 14.33 12.27
C THR A 152 8.00 15.62 11.85
N LEU A 153 7.75 16.07 10.62
CA LEU A 153 8.19 17.40 10.20
C LEU A 153 7.09 18.41 10.57
N PRO A 154 7.42 19.50 11.28
CA PRO A 154 6.46 20.57 11.49
C PRO A 154 6.07 21.13 10.12
N VAL A 155 4.76 21.19 9.85
CA VAL A 155 4.24 21.82 8.63
C VAL A 155 4.61 23.31 8.71
N PRO A 156 5.36 23.88 7.74
CA PRO A 156 5.58 25.31 7.73
C PRO A 156 4.20 25.98 7.59
N ARG A 157 3.86 26.87 8.53
CA ARG A 157 2.72 27.76 8.36
C ARG A 157 3.02 28.60 7.13
N ILE A 158 2.27 28.36 6.06
CA ILE A 158 2.21 29.29 4.94
C ILE A 158 1.51 30.52 5.51
N ALA A 159 2.27 31.59 5.70
CA ALA A 159 1.77 32.93 6.00
C ALA A 159 1.41 33.64 4.69
#